data_AF-M0AZV6-F1
#
_entry.id   AF-M0AZV6-F1
#
_cell.length_a   1.000
_cell.length_b   1.000
_cell.length_c   1.000
_cell.angle_alpha   90.00
_cell.angle_beta   90.00
_cell.angle_gamma   90.00
#
_symmetry.space_group_name_H-M   'P 1'
#
loop_
_entity.id
_entity.type
_entity.pdbx_description
1 polymer ?
#
loop_
_entity_poly.entity_id
_entity_poly.type
_entity_poly.pdbx_seq_one_letter_code
_entity_poly.pdbx_strand_id
1 'polypeptide(L)'
;MTDTREQLTVVLLTALMVLSLVAIAGTGLAGSVAATEHSDAQSAVDADEPASIDTELEEASGTEQVYIVLDQYDGQLSDDRDRAIAQLQEHAELSQTAAAEDIDAFAGVDVINTYWITNAIRAEVDTNAVDTAELATIDGAETIQLRPEYEVPEPEPSVEPALESDDDEYTYGLDQVNASETWADFDTQGEDVKVAVLD
;
A
#
# COMPACT_ATOMS: atom_id res chain seq x y z
N MET A 1 -22.37 51.45 -3.02
CA MET A 1 -21.39 50.71 -2.19
C MET A 1 -21.10 49.40 -2.89
N THR A 2 -20.14 49.40 -3.81
CA THR A 2 -19.47 48.24 -4.43
C THR A 2 -18.57 48.82 -5.53
N ASP A 3 -17.39 49.36 -5.19
CA ASP A 3 -16.39 49.74 -6.22
C ASP A 3 -14.99 50.06 -5.68
N THR A 4 -14.58 49.42 -4.57
CA THR A 4 -13.24 49.61 -4.00
C THR A 4 -12.42 48.33 -3.94
N ARG A 5 -13.00 47.18 -4.27
CA ARG A 5 -12.30 45.88 -4.26
C ARG A 5 -11.76 45.45 -5.63
N GLU A 6 -12.29 45.99 -6.72
CA GLU A 6 -11.77 45.71 -8.08
C GLU A 6 -10.60 46.62 -8.48
N GLN A 7 -10.51 47.83 -7.91
CA GLN A 7 -9.39 48.75 -8.18
C GLN A 7 -8.07 48.30 -7.52
N LEU A 8 -8.12 47.53 -6.43
CA LEU A 8 -6.92 47.02 -5.75
C LEU A 8 -6.26 45.87 -6.52
N THR A 9 -7.04 45.03 -7.20
CA THR A 9 -6.54 43.87 -7.96
C THR A 9 -5.87 44.28 -9.28
N VAL A 10 -6.32 45.37 -9.90
CA VAL A 10 -5.76 45.87 -11.17
C VAL A 10 -4.41 46.58 -10.97
N VAL A 11 -4.21 47.28 -9.84
CA VAL A 11 -2.94 47.98 -9.53
C VAL A 11 -1.82 46.99 -9.17
N LEU A 12 -2.14 45.88 -8.51
CA LEU A 12 -1.15 44.88 -8.12
C LEU A 12 -0.63 44.06 -9.32
N LEU A 13 -1.48 43.84 -10.34
CA LEU A 13 -1.10 43.16 -11.59
C LEU A 13 -0.27 44.05 -12.55
N THR A 14 -0.44 45.37 -12.51
CA THR A 14 0.38 46.28 -13.35
C THR A 14 1.76 46.55 -12.75
N ALA A 15 1.92 46.48 -11.43
CA ALA A 15 3.24 46.60 -10.80
C ALA A 15 4.15 45.40 -11.08
N LEU A 16 3.58 44.19 -11.23
CA LEU A 16 4.35 42.95 -11.44
C LEU A 16 4.82 42.77 -12.90
N MET A 17 4.15 43.40 -13.88
CA MET A 17 4.55 43.33 -15.30
C MET A 17 5.61 44.35 -15.74
N VAL A 18 5.93 45.39 -14.94
CA VAL A 18 6.90 46.44 -15.34
C VAL A 18 8.33 46.13 -14.87
N LEU A 19 8.55 45.10 -14.04
CA LEU A 19 9.89 44.77 -13.51
C LEU A 19 10.62 43.65 -14.27
N SER A 20 10.24 43.38 -15.52
CA SER A 20 11.04 42.56 -16.44
C SER A 20 11.60 43.44 -17.57
N LEU A 21 12.91 43.29 -17.84
CA LEU A 21 13.74 43.98 -18.83
C LEU A 21 14.44 45.29 -18.40
N VAL A 22 15.63 45.16 -17.80
CA VAL A 22 16.86 45.91 -18.16
C VAL A 22 18.04 44.96 -17.87
N ALA A 23 18.61 44.27 -18.85
CA ALA A 23 19.59 44.70 -19.87
C ALA A 23 21.02 44.93 -19.31
N ILE A 24 21.93 44.13 -19.87
CA ILE A 24 23.38 44.01 -19.63
C ILE A 24 24.14 45.22 -20.20
N ALA A 25 25.00 45.83 -19.37
CA ALA A 25 26.24 46.58 -19.69
C ALA A 25 26.85 46.98 -18.33
N GLY A 26 28.12 46.80 -17.95
CA GLY A 26 29.38 46.88 -18.66
C GLY A 26 30.42 47.42 -17.67
N THR A 27 31.49 46.64 -17.40
CA THR A 27 32.87 47.03 -17.03
C THR A 27 33.16 48.07 -15.91
N GLY A 28 33.93 47.65 -14.88
CA GLY A 28 35.08 48.43 -14.39
C GLY A 28 35.27 48.60 -12.86
N LEU A 29 36.27 47.89 -12.31
CA LEU A 29 37.18 48.25 -11.20
C LEU A 29 36.65 48.61 -9.80
N ALA A 30 36.79 47.70 -8.84
CA ALA A 30 37.63 47.84 -7.61
C ALA A 30 37.33 46.69 -6.64
N GLY A 31 38.36 45.91 -6.28
CA GLY A 31 38.22 44.74 -5.43
C GLY A 31 38.05 45.07 -3.95
N SER A 32 37.07 44.44 -3.32
CA SER A 32 37.10 44.08 -1.91
C SER A 32 36.44 42.71 -1.75
N VAL A 33 37.24 41.71 -1.41
CA VAL A 33 36.80 40.36 -1.05
C VAL A 33 36.00 40.41 0.24
N ALA A 34 34.71 40.12 0.15
CA ALA A 34 33.84 39.82 1.29
C ALA A 34 33.12 38.50 0.98
N ALA A 35 33.06 37.65 1.99
CA ALA A 35 32.76 36.24 1.93
C ALA A 35 31.44 35.94 1.20
N THR A 36 31.49 34.97 0.28
CA THR A 36 30.29 34.27 -0.19
C THR A 36 29.90 33.27 0.89
N GLU A 37 28.94 33.65 1.74
CA GLU A 37 28.16 32.70 2.50
C GLU A 37 27.33 31.88 1.51
N HIS A 38 27.78 30.66 1.24
CA HIS A 38 26.95 29.63 0.63
C HIS A 38 25.93 29.25 1.71
N SER A 39 24.72 29.80 1.59
CA SER A 39 23.60 29.36 2.40
C SER A 39 23.18 28.00 1.86
N ASP A 40 23.59 26.95 2.57
CA ASP A 40 23.06 25.60 2.44
C ASP A 40 21.54 25.67 2.59
N ALA A 41 20.84 25.67 1.45
CA ALA A 41 19.45 25.27 1.41
C ALA A 41 19.44 23.75 1.58
N GLN A 42 19.49 23.29 2.83
CA GLN A 42 19.05 21.96 3.19
C GLN A 42 17.61 21.82 2.72
N SER A 43 17.39 21.03 1.67
CA SER A 43 16.12 20.36 1.46
C SER A 43 15.82 19.62 2.76
N ALA A 44 14.77 20.05 3.46
CA ALA A 44 14.11 19.18 4.41
C ALA A 44 13.61 17.99 3.56
N VAL A 45 14.25 16.84 3.75
CA VAL A 45 13.65 15.55 3.45
C VAL A 45 12.30 15.57 4.16
N ASP A 46 11.21 15.34 3.43
CA ASP A 46 9.92 15.06 4.06
C ASP A 46 10.19 13.95 5.08
N ALA A 47 10.03 14.25 6.36
CA ALA A 47 10.09 13.22 7.38
C ALA A 47 8.84 12.38 7.14
N ASP A 48 9.01 11.14 6.71
CA ASP A 48 7.89 10.21 6.63
C ASP A 48 7.15 10.21 7.95
N GLU A 49 5.82 10.38 7.86
CA GLU A 49 4.97 10.24 9.04
C GLU A 49 5.14 8.80 9.55
N PRO A 50 5.28 8.61 10.88
CA PRO A 50 5.48 7.28 11.43
C PRO A 50 4.30 6.35 11.08
N ALA A 51 4.59 5.08 10.85
CA ALA A 51 3.57 4.08 10.49
C ALA A 51 2.46 4.00 11.56
N SER A 52 1.22 3.76 11.12
CA SER A 52 0.11 3.52 12.03
C SER A 52 0.13 2.09 12.56
N ILE A 53 0.14 1.93 13.89
CA ILE A 53 0.12 0.62 14.56
C ILE A 53 -1.29 0.29 15.06
N ASP A 54 -1.70 -0.96 14.88
CA ASP A 54 -2.95 -1.48 15.45
C ASP A 54 -2.93 -1.42 16.98
N THR A 55 -3.98 -0.85 17.57
CA THR A 55 -4.10 -0.71 19.03
C THR A 55 -4.11 -2.06 19.75
N GLU A 56 -4.64 -3.12 19.12
CA GLU A 56 -4.62 -4.47 19.69
C GLU A 56 -3.19 -5.02 19.84
N LEU A 57 -2.26 -4.61 18.97
CA LEU A 57 -0.85 -4.99 19.08
C LEU A 57 -0.16 -4.26 20.24
N GLU A 58 -0.50 -2.98 20.47
CA GLU A 58 0.02 -2.21 21.60
C GLU A 58 -0.38 -2.80 22.96
N GLU A 59 -1.53 -3.47 23.02
CA GLU A 59 -2.06 -4.13 24.22
C GLU A 59 -1.63 -5.61 24.34
N ALA A 60 -1.03 -6.19 23.30
CA ALA A 60 -0.67 -7.61 23.24
C ALA A 60 0.58 -7.94 24.05
N SER A 61 0.64 -9.17 24.56
CA SER A 61 1.77 -9.67 25.36
C SER A 61 2.23 -11.02 24.87
N GLY A 62 3.52 -11.15 24.57
CA GLY A 62 4.08 -12.41 24.09
C GLY A 62 4.53 -12.28 22.65
N THR A 63 4.39 -13.38 21.91
CA THR A 63 4.80 -13.46 20.51
C THR A 63 3.56 -13.37 19.63
N GLU A 64 3.45 -12.29 18.88
CA GLU A 64 2.34 -12.01 17.98
C GLU A 64 2.79 -12.07 16.52
N GLN A 65 1.84 -12.29 15.61
CA GLN A 65 2.12 -12.20 14.17
C GLN A 65 1.47 -10.97 13.60
N VAL A 66 2.21 -10.24 12.78
CA VAL A 66 1.79 -8.97 12.22
C VAL A 66 1.95 -8.95 10.70
N TYR A 67 1.18 -8.09 10.06
CA TYR A 67 1.43 -7.63 8.69
C TYR A 67 1.94 -6.20 8.73
N ILE A 68 3.16 -5.99 8.24
CA ILE A 68 3.77 -4.69 7.99
C ILE A 68 3.47 -4.36 6.53
N VAL A 69 2.53 -3.45 6.29
CA VAL A 69 2.15 -3.00 4.96
C VAL A 69 3.03 -1.81 4.59
N LEU A 70 3.67 -1.92 3.43
CA LEU A 70 4.62 -0.92 2.94
C LEU A 70 3.97 -0.02 1.90
N ASP A 71 4.61 1.12 1.66
CA ASP A 71 4.21 2.09 0.64
C ASP A 71 3.99 1.44 -0.71
N GLN A 72 2.89 1.82 -1.35
CA GLN A 72 2.54 1.32 -2.67
C GLN A 72 3.31 2.06 -3.77
N TYR A 73 3.40 1.45 -4.95
CA TYR A 73 3.99 2.11 -6.12
C TYR A 73 3.16 3.37 -6.49
N ASP A 74 3.78 4.54 -6.37
CA ASP A 74 3.16 5.84 -6.63
C ASP A 74 3.39 6.36 -8.08
N GLY A 75 4.23 5.65 -8.83
CA GLY A 75 4.57 6.00 -10.21
C GLY A 75 3.49 5.67 -11.23
N GLN A 76 3.69 6.15 -12.46
CA GLN A 76 2.82 5.78 -13.58
C GLN A 76 3.14 4.35 -14.05
N LEU A 77 2.14 3.47 -13.97
CA LEU A 77 2.21 2.13 -14.53
C LEU A 77 2.21 2.16 -16.06
N SER A 78 2.90 1.18 -16.65
CA SER A 78 2.88 0.94 -18.09
C SER A 78 1.49 0.50 -18.59
N ASP A 79 1.11 0.91 -19.79
CA ASP A 79 -0.07 0.39 -20.47
C ASP A 79 0.08 -1.09 -20.88
N ASP A 80 1.32 -1.59 -20.92
CA ASP A 80 1.62 -3.01 -21.14
C ASP A 80 1.51 -3.77 -19.81
N ARG A 81 0.58 -4.74 -19.77
CA ARG A 81 0.25 -5.48 -18.54
C ARG A 81 1.47 -6.16 -17.92
N ASP A 82 2.28 -6.84 -18.72
CA ASP A 82 3.41 -7.61 -18.20
C ASP A 82 4.50 -6.69 -17.66
N ARG A 83 4.73 -5.55 -18.32
CA ARG A 83 5.59 -4.49 -17.80
C ARG A 83 5.04 -3.85 -16.52
N ALA A 84 3.74 -3.60 -16.44
CA ALA A 84 3.11 -3.07 -15.21
C ALA A 84 3.28 -4.04 -14.03
N ILE A 85 3.11 -5.35 -14.26
CA ILE A 85 3.36 -6.38 -13.24
C ILE A 85 4.83 -6.34 -12.80
N ALA A 86 5.76 -6.26 -13.76
CA ALA A 86 7.18 -6.18 -13.44
C ALA A 86 7.52 -4.93 -12.60
N GLN A 87 6.92 -3.77 -12.90
CA GLN A 87 7.10 -2.55 -12.10
C GLN A 87 6.64 -2.72 -10.66
N LEU A 88 5.47 -3.33 -10.45
CA LEU A 88 4.94 -3.58 -9.11
C LEU A 88 5.80 -4.58 -8.34
N GLN A 89 6.27 -5.65 -9.00
CA GLN A 89 7.15 -6.64 -8.40
C GLN A 89 8.51 -6.04 -8.01
N GLU A 90 9.11 -5.23 -8.89
CA GLU A 90 10.37 -4.54 -8.63
C GLU A 90 10.25 -3.55 -7.46
N HIS A 91 9.16 -2.77 -7.42
CA HIS A 91 8.87 -1.87 -6.29
C HIS A 91 8.74 -2.64 -4.97
N ALA A 92 7.97 -3.73 -4.98
CA ALA A 92 7.80 -4.56 -3.80
C ALA A 92 9.13 -5.19 -3.35
N GLU A 93 9.96 -5.71 -4.27
CA GLU A 93 11.26 -6.28 -3.93
C GLU A 93 12.20 -5.24 -3.29
N LEU A 94 12.25 -4.02 -3.85
CA LEU A 94 13.10 -2.95 -3.33
C LEU A 94 12.66 -2.49 -1.94
N SER A 95 11.37 -2.16 -1.79
CA SER A 95 10.81 -1.70 -0.51
C SER A 95 10.88 -2.78 0.57
N GLN A 96 10.56 -4.03 0.24
CA GLN A 96 10.62 -5.13 1.21
C GLN A 96 12.05 -5.49 1.63
N THR A 97 13.03 -5.32 0.74
CA THR A 97 14.43 -5.53 1.09
C THR A 97 14.89 -4.48 2.10
N ALA A 98 14.58 -3.20 1.87
CA ALA A 98 14.92 -2.12 2.81
C ALA A 98 14.24 -2.33 4.17
N ALA A 99 12.93 -2.59 4.18
CA ALA A 99 12.19 -2.86 5.41
C ALA A 99 12.71 -4.11 6.14
N ALA A 100 13.12 -5.16 5.44
CA ALA A 100 13.70 -6.35 6.06
C ALA A 100 15.06 -6.07 6.72
N GLU A 101 15.88 -5.19 6.12
CA GLU A 101 17.15 -4.76 6.73
C GLU A 101 16.92 -4.00 8.05
N ASP A 102 15.88 -3.17 8.13
CA ASP A 102 15.47 -2.51 9.37
C ASP A 102 14.92 -3.52 10.39
N ILE A 103 14.10 -4.47 9.93
CA ILE A 103 13.52 -5.53 10.78
C ILE A 103 14.62 -6.35 11.45
N ASP A 104 15.66 -6.73 10.70
CA ASP A 104 16.81 -7.50 11.21
C ASP A 104 17.60 -6.78 12.32
N ALA A 105 17.42 -5.45 12.46
CA ALA A 105 18.03 -4.67 13.54
C ALA A 105 17.27 -4.76 14.86
N PHE A 106 15.98 -5.14 14.84
CA PHE A 106 15.15 -5.29 16.04
C PHE A 106 15.34 -6.67 16.67
N ALA A 107 15.67 -6.68 17.96
CA ALA A 107 15.70 -7.93 18.71
C ALA A 107 14.26 -8.40 18.99
N GLY A 108 13.93 -9.64 18.59
CA GLY A 108 12.61 -10.21 18.81
C GLY A 108 11.61 -9.92 17.70
N VAL A 109 12.08 -9.53 16.52
CA VAL A 109 11.26 -9.48 15.30
C VAL A 109 11.89 -10.39 14.24
N ASP A 110 11.09 -11.28 13.66
CA ASP A 110 11.53 -12.23 12.65
C ASP A 110 10.62 -12.19 11.43
N VAL A 111 11.19 -12.01 10.24
CA VAL A 111 10.42 -12.07 8.98
C VAL A 111 9.99 -13.51 8.69
N ILE A 112 8.69 -13.74 8.55
CA ILE A 112 8.11 -15.04 8.20
C ILE A 112 7.95 -15.17 6.67
N ASN A 113 7.37 -14.15 6.03
CA ASN A 113 7.07 -14.19 4.60
C ASN A 113 6.91 -12.78 4.02
N THR A 114 7.07 -12.64 2.71
CA THR A 114 6.78 -11.40 1.98
C THR A 114 5.70 -11.61 0.90
N TYR A 115 4.94 -10.56 0.62
CA TYR A 115 3.79 -10.58 -0.29
C TYR A 115 3.89 -9.40 -1.27
N TRP A 116 4.33 -9.67 -2.49
CA TRP A 116 4.51 -8.61 -3.51
C TRP A 116 3.19 -7.96 -3.95
N ILE A 117 2.08 -8.70 -3.94
CA ILE A 117 0.78 -8.20 -4.47
C ILE A 117 0.24 -7.05 -3.62
N THR A 118 0.36 -7.15 -2.29
CA THR A 118 -0.12 -6.15 -1.33
C THR A 118 1.00 -5.24 -0.83
N ASN A 119 2.22 -5.46 -1.33
CA ASN A 119 3.45 -4.94 -0.77
C ASN A 119 3.52 -5.03 0.76
N ALA A 120 3.53 -6.25 1.31
CA ALA A 120 3.53 -6.45 2.75
C ALA A 120 4.51 -7.52 3.21
N ILE A 121 4.99 -7.39 4.44
CA ILE A 121 5.82 -8.36 5.14
C ILE A 121 4.99 -8.95 6.29
N ARG A 122 4.98 -10.27 6.42
CA ARG A 122 4.50 -10.94 7.64
C ARG A 122 5.68 -11.22 8.53
N ALA A 123 5.60 -10.76 9.76
CA ALA A 123 6.62 -10.94 10.77
C ALA A 123 6.04 -11.55 12.06
N GLU A 124 6.91 -12.18 12.83
CA GLU A 124 6.68 -12.55 14.23
C GLU A 124 7.32 -11.48 15.10
N VAL A 125 6.61 -11.01 16.14
CA VAL A 125 7.04 -9.93 17.04
C VAL A 125 6.88 -10.40 18.48
N ASP A 126 7.97 -10.47 19.24
CA ASP A 126 7.94 -10.61 20.69
C ASP A 126 7.79 -9.23 21.34
N THR A 127 6.55 -8.90 21.74
CA THR A 127 6.20 -7.60 22.36
C THR A 127 6.83 -7.42 23.75
N ASN A 128 7.50 -8.43 24.30
CA ASN A 128 8.31 -8.28 25.52
C ASN A 128 9.77 -7.93 25.23
N ALA A 129 10.23 -8.09 23.99
CA ALA A 129 11.61 -7.88 23.56
C ALA A 129 11.80 -6.56 22.79
N VAL A 130 10.78 -6.11 22.06
CA VAL A 130 10.77 -4.85 21.30
C VAL A 130 9.61 -3.96 21.75
N ASP A 131 9.83 -2.64 21.80
CA ASP A 131 8.73 -1.69 21.96
C ASP A 131 8.00 -1.58 20.62
N THR A 132 6.70 -1.87 20.61
CA THR A 132 5.89 -1.85 19.38
C THR A 132 5.93 -0.49 18.70
N ALA A 133 6.11 0.61 19.44
CA ALA A 133 6.25 1.95 18.88
C ALA A 133 7.53 2.13 18.04
N GLU A 134 8.60 1.36 18.31
CA GLU A 134 9.82 1.38 17.50
C GLU A 134 9.58 0.77 16.12
N LEU A 135 8.61 -0.14 15.98
CA LEU A 135 8.29 -0.74 14.69
C LEU A 135 7.75 0.29 13.68
N ALA A 136 7.14 1.38 14.16
CA ALA A 136 6.65 2.45 13.28
C ALA A 136 7.76 3.22 12.55
N THR A 137 9.04 2.97 12.88
CA THR A 137 10.19 3.59 12.21
C THR A 137 10.78 2.73 11.10
N ILE A 138 10.19 1.58 10.79
CA ILE A 138 10.59 0.74 9.64
C ILE A 138 10.40 1.55 8.36
N ASP A 139 11.45 1.64 7.54
CA ASP A 139 11.43 2.42 6.30
C ASP A 139 10.31 1.95 5.36
N GLY A 140 9.54 2.91 4.88
CA GLY A 140 8.41 2.70 3.99
C GLY A 140 7.22 1.94 4.60
N ALA A 141 7.14 1.77 5.92
CA ALA A 141 5.96 1.17 6.56
C ALA A 141 4.81 2.20 6.66
N GLU A 142 3.65 1.87 6.08
CA GLU A 142 2.42 2.67 6.23
C GLU A 142 1.63 2.26 7.46
N THR A 143 1.52 0.94 7.68
CA THR A 143 0.73 0.38 8.77
C THR A 143 1.23 -0.98 9.23
N ILE A 144 1.11 -1.22 10.53
CA ILE A 144 1.47 -2.47 11.20
C ILE A 144 0.23 -3.04 11.86
N GLN A 145 -0.25 -4.15 11.30
CA GLN A 145 -1.53 -4.73 11.68
C GLN A 145 -1.33 -6.08 12.35
N LEU A 146 -2.12 -6.36 13.38
CA LEU A 146 -2.16 -7.70 13.96
C LEU A 146 -2.77 -8.67 12.95
N ARG A 147 -2.20 -9.88 12.81
CA ARG A 147 -2.72 -10.88 11.89
C ARG A 147 -4.09 -11.37 12.40
N PRO A 148 -5.19 -11.18 11.66
CA PRO A 148 -6.48 -11.70 12.07
C PRO A 148 -6.50 -13.23 12.09
N GLU A 149 -7.30 -13.78 12.99
CA GLU A 149 -7.60 -15.21 13.04
C GLU A 149 -8.99 -15.46 12.44
N TYR A 150 -9.09 -16.50 11.61
CA TYR A 150 -10.33 -16.92 10.97
C TYR A 150 -10.60 -18.38 11.32
N GLU A 151 -11.85 -18.67 11.68
CA GLU A 151 -12.31 -20.02 11.98
C GLU A 151 -13.46 -20.38 11.04
N VAL A 152 -13.44 -21.62 10.52
CA VAL A 152 -14.56 -22.15 9.73
C VAL A 152 -15.70 -22.49 10.69
N PRO A 153 -16.91 -21.94 10.51
CA PRO A 153 -18.05 -22.26 11.37
C PRO A 153 -18.37 -23.75 11.31
N GLU A 154 -18.59 -24.38 12.47
CA GLU A 154 -19.04 -25.76 12.52
C GLU A 154 -20.44 -25.88 11.90
N PRO A 155 -20.67 -26.81 10.96
CA PRO A 155 -21.99 -27.01 10.38
C PRO A 155 -22.94 -27.54 11.45
N GLU A 156 -24.13 -26.95 11.55
CA GLU A 156 -25.19 -27.50 12.37
C GLU A 156 -25.53 -28.92 11.87
N PRO A 157 -25.55 -29.94 12.75
CA PRO A 157 -25.81 -31.31 12.32
C PRO A 157 -27.19 -31.40 11.67
N SER A 158 -27.21 -31.66 10.37
CA SER A 158 -28.45 -31.84 9.64
C SER A 158 -29.09 -33.18 10.04
N VAL A 159 -30.32 -33.10 10.58
CA VAL A 159 -31.14 -34.28 10.87
C VAL A 159 -31.95 -34.61 9.61
N GLU A 160 -31.25 -34.90 8.51
CA GLU A 160 -31.92 -35.33 7.28
C GLU A 160 -32.10 -36.86 7.30
N PRO A 161 -33.29 -37.38 6.92
CA PRO A 161 -33.45 -38.80 6.69
C PRO A 161 -32.46 -39.22 5.59
N ALA A 162 -31.85 -40.40 5.74
CA ALA A 162 -31.02 -40.97 4.68
C ALA A 162 -31.83 -40.99 3.39
N LEU A 163 -31.51 -40.08 2.46
CA LEU A 163 -32.10 -40.07 1.14
C LEU A 163 -31.72 -41.41 0.51
N GLU A 164 -32.72 -42.19 0.08
CA GLU A 164 -32.44 -43.30 -0.82
C GLU A 164 -31.74 -42.71 -2.05
N SER A 165 -30.70 -43.38 -2.55
CA SER A 165 -30.00 -42.92 -3.75
C SER A 165 -30.99 -42.89 -4.90
N ASP A 166 -31.56 -41.72 -5.19
CA ASP A 166 -32.32 -41.51 -6.41
C ASP A 166 -31.37 -41.75 -7.59
N ASP A 167 -31.83 -42.46 -8.62
CA ASP A 167 -31.08 -42.76 -9.85
C ASP A 167 -30.85 -41.50 -10.72
N ASP A 168 -31.09 -40.31 -10.17
CA ASP A 168 -30.97 -39.03 -10.86
C ASP A 168 -29.49 -38.68 -11.09
N GLU A 169 -29.19 -38.25 -12.32
CA GLU A 169 -27.83 -37.93 -12.78
C GLU A 169 -27.24 -36.69 -12.09
N TYR A 170 -28.10 -35.85 -11.50
CA TYR A 170 -27.73 -34.58 -10.86
C TYR A 170 -28.35 -34.46 -9.47
N THR A 171 -27.67 -33.71 -8.59
CA THR A 171 -28.22 -33.39 -7.27
C THR A 171 -29.23 -32.25 -7.37
N TYR A 172 -30.23 -32.25 -6.47
CA TYR A 172 -31.27 -31.21 -6.43
C TYR A 172 -30.71 -29.77 -6.45
N GLY A 173 -29.56 -29.53 -5.80
CA GLY A 173 -28.92 -28.22 -5.78
C GLY A 173 -28.43 -27.76 -7.16
N LEU A 174 -27.97 -28.68 -8.01
CA LEU A 174 -27.56 -28.37 -9.39
C LEU A 174 -28.76 -28.03 -10.28
N ASP A 175 -29.88 -28.72 -10.09
CA ASP A 175 -31.12 -28.41 -10.80
C ASP A 175 -31.69 -27.06 -10.36
N GLN A 176 -31.63 -26.74 -9.06
CA GLN A 176 -32.13 -25.47 -8.53
C GLN A 176 -31.38 -24.25 -9.11
N VAL A 177 -30.12 -24.41 -9.48
CA VAL A 177 -29.31 -23.37 -10.12
C VAL A 177 -29.28 -23.49 -11.66
N ASN A 178 -30.10 -24.36 -12.25
CA ASN A 178 -30.19 -24.64 -13.69
C ASN A 178 -28.83 -24.96 -14.33
N ALA A 179 -27.95 -25.68 -13.61
CA ALA A 179 -26.63 -26.03 -14.12
C ALA A 179 -26.73 -26.93 -15.36
N SER A 180 -27.58 -27.95 -15.30
CA SER A 180 -27.79 -28.95 -16.36
C SER A 180 -28.37 -28.32 -17.65
N GLU A 181 -29.38 -27.44 -17.53
CA GLU A 181 -29.93 -26.69 -18.67
C GLU A 181 -28.87 -25.79 -19.32
N THR A 182 -28.07 -25.09 -18.52
CA THR A 182 -26.98 -24.23 -19.01
C THR A 182 -25.93 -25.03 -19.78
N TRP A 183 -25.50 -26.18 -19.24
CA TRP A 183 -24.53 -27.03 -19.92
C TRP A 183 -25.06 -27.57 -21.25
N ALA A 184 -26.35 -27.92 -21.31
CA ALA A 184 -26.99 -28.41 -22.53
C ALA A 184 -27.16 -27.31 -23.60
N ASP A 185 -27.56 -26.11 -23.19
CA ASP A 185 -27.82 -24.99 -24.09
C ASP A 185 -26.53 -24.41 -24.70
N PHE A 186 -25.45 -24.39 -23.93
CA PHE A 186 -24.19 -23.76 -24.31
C PHE A 186 -23.05 -24.73 -24.64
N ASP A 187 -23.26 -26.04 -24.45
CA ASP A 187 -22.27 -27.11 -24.71
C ASP A 187 -20.90 -26.82 -24.03
N THR A 188 -20.95 -26.34 -22.79
CA THR A 188 -19.78 -25.96 -21.99
C THR A 188 -20.04 -26.21 -20.51
N GLN A 189 -19.01 -26.65 -19.79
CA GLN A 189 -19.03 -26.77 -18.33
C GLN A 189 -18.01 -25.83 -17.65
N GLY A 190 -17.54 -24.81 -18.37
CA GLY A 190 -16.49 -23.91 -17.90
C GLY A 190 -15.09 -24.39 -18.28
N GLU A 191 -14.93 -24.98 -19.47
CA GLU A 191 -13.62 -25.26 -20.03
C GLU A 191 -12.74 -24.00 -19.98
N ASP A 192 -11.46 -24.21 -19.68
CA ASP A 192 -10.45 -23.14 -19.49
C ASP A 192 -10.71 -22.17 -18.32
N VAL A 193 -11.74 -22.40 -17.51
CA VAL A 193 -11.96 -21.69 -16.24
C VAL A 193 -11.26 -22.44 -15.09
N LYS A 194 -10.63 -21.69 -14.19
CA LYS A 194 -10.03 -22.22 -12.97
C LYS A 194 -10.72 -21.61 -11.76
N VAL A 195 -11.17 -22.47 -10.84
CA VAL A 195 -11.73 -22.07 -9.55
C VAL A 195 -10.75 -22.48 -8.46
N ALA A 196 -10.29 -21.51 -7.68
CA ALA A 196 -9.51 -21.76 -6.47
C ALA A 196 -10.45 -21.61 -5.27
N VAL A 197 -10.56 -22.67 -4.47
CA VAL A 197 -11.31 -22.68 -3.21
C VAL A 197 -10.27 -22.68 -2.08
N LEU A 198 -10.32 -21.65 -1.24
CA LEU A 198 -9.55 -21.56 0.01
C LEU A 198 -10.54 -21.90 1.12
N ASP A 199 -10.46 -23.13 1.61
CA ASP A 199 -11.30 -23.72 2.65
C ASP A 199 -10.40 -24.49 3.64
#